data_AF-A0AAW0LSU0-F1
#
_entry.id   AF-A0AAW0LSU0-F1
#
_cell.length_a   1.000
_cell.length_b   1.000
_cell.length_c   1.000
_cell.angle_alpha   90.00
_cell.angle_beta   90.00
_cell.angle_gamma   90.00
#
_symmetry.space_group_name_H-M   'P 1'
#
loop_
_entity.id
_entity.type
_entity.pdbx_description
1 polymer ?
#
loop_
_entity_poly.entity_id
_entity_poly.type
_entity_poly.pdbx_seq_one_letter_code
_entity_poly.pdbx_strand_id
1 'polypeptide(L)'
;YDLTLCARCYVRGNYRVGVNSSDFRRVEISEDMKTDWTEKENLHLMEAILHYGDDWRRVAQHVDSGEVDVKYNQMKDHVDAECRLESSGASFPSKRLCLTPLADASNPIMAQAAFLSALAGVDVAEAAARAAVTSLSQVGRGANKEPQGSLAKITKLQEADVTPNGDATGNASEGAFVEANSQLQKEELDVERAISRIAEVQMKEIQDKLVHFENLDMQMEKEWQQLEQMKNMLFVDQLTLLFHRSSAPKTDERMEQKSVRID
;
A
#
# COMPACT_ATOMS: atom_id res chain seq x y z
N TYR A 1 -24.94 -39.75 -12.42
CA TYR A 1 -25.41 -38.37 -12.27
C TYR A 1 -24.21 -37.55 -11.85
N ASP A 2 -23.73 -36.65 -12.71
CA ASP A 2 -22.61 -35.78 -12.36
C ASP A 2 -23.11 -34.64 -11.49
N LEU A 3 -22.44 -34.39 -10.36
CA LEU A 3 -22.82 -33.38 -9.39
C LEU A 3 -21.94 -32.13 -9.58
N THR A 4 -22.52 -31.07 -10.12
CA THR A 4 -21.81 -29.79 -10.28
C THR A 4 -22.06 -28.89 -9.07
N LEU A 5 -20.99 -28.41 -8.44
CA LEU A 5 -21.04 -27.42 -7.36
C LEU A 5 -20.47 -26.09 -7.87
N CYS A 6 -21.13 -24.99 -7.50
CA CYS A 6 -20.50 -23.67 -7.70
C CYS A 6 -19.32 -23.49 -6.75
N ALA A 7 -18.38 -22.60 -7.10
CA ALA A 7 -17.18 -22.35 -6.31
C ALA A 7 -17.48 -22.01 -4.83
N ARG A 8 -18.57 -21.27 -4.57
CA ARG A 8 -18.99 -20.90 -3.21
C ARG A 8 -19.45 -22.11 -2.38
N CYS A 9 -20.13 -23.08 -3.00
CA CYS A 9 -20.59 -24.28 -2.31
C CYS A 9 -19.43 -25.23 -1.99
N TYR A 10 -18.43 -25.33 -2.89
CA TYR A 10 -17.23 -26.12 -2.66
C TYR A 10 -16.41 -25.61 -1.46
N VAL A 11 -16.19 -24.28 -1.39
CA VAL A 11 -15.42 -23.63 -0.30
C VAL A 11 -16.14 -23.71 1.04
N ARG A 12 -17.48 -23.63 1.06
CA ARG A 12 -18.27 -23.71 2.29
C ARG A 12 -18.45 -25.13 2.83
N GLY A 13 -17.94 -26.15 2.14
CA GLY A 13 -18.07 -27.54 2.59
C GLY A 13 -19.52 -28.06 2.54
N ASN A 14 -20.40 -27.41 1.79
CA ASN A 14 -21.82 -27.76 1.73
C ASN A 14 -22.05 -28.85 0.67
N TYR A 15 -21.48 -30.02 0.92
CA TYR A 15 -21.59 -31.20 0.05
C TYR A 15 -22.92 -31.93 0.32
N ARG A 16 -23.42 -32.67 -0.67
CA ARG A 16 -24.49 -33.64 -0.40
C ARG A 16 -23.95 -34.73 0.54
N VAL A 17 -24.81 -35.27 1.41
CA VAL A 17 -24.43 -36.30 2.38
C VAL A 17 -23.77 -37.47 1.65
N GLY A 18 -22.52 -37.76 2.02
CA GLY A 18 -21.72 -38.85 1.43
C GLY A 18 -20.72 -38.46 0.33
N VAL A 19 -20.59 -37.17 0.00
CA VAL A 19 -19.58 -36.68 -0.96
C VAL A 19 -18.54 -35.81 -0.23
N ASN A 20 -17.26 -36.00 -0.54
CA ASN A 20 -16.17 -35.28 0.11
C ASN A 20 -15.47 -34.31 -0.85
N SER A 21 -14.64 -33.41 -0.32
CA SER A 21 -13.92 -32.41 -1.12
C SER A 21 -12.96 -33.00 -2.16
N SER A 22 -12.50 -34.23 -1.93
CA SER A 22 -11.64 -35.02 -2.82
C SER A 22 -12.32 -35.49 -4.11
N ASP A 23 -13.66 -35.50 -4.14
CA ASP A 23 -14.43 -36.04 -5.25
C ASP A 23 -14.69 -35.00 -6.35
N PHE A 24 -14.30 -33.74 -6.11
CA PHE A 24 -14.50 -32.64 -7.04
C PHE A 24 -13.18 -32.24 -7.69
N ARG A 25 -13.18 -32.13 -9.03
CA ARG A 25 -12.15 -31.43 -9.79
C ARG A 25 -12.68 -30.08 -10.27
N ARG A 26 -11.81 -29.08 -10.35
CA ARG A 26 -12.14 -27.83 -11.02
C ARG A 26 -12.36 -28.13 -12.50
N VAL A 27 -13.58 -27.90 -12.97
CA VAL A 27 -13.88 -27.84 -14.39
C VAL A 27 -13.69 -26.38 -14.79
N GLU A 28 -12.58 -26.10 -15.46
CA GLU A 28 -12.44 -24.86 -16.21
C GLU A 28 -13.44 -24.96 -17.36
N ILE A 29 -14.29 -23.95 -17.53
CA ILE A 29 -15.12 -23.84 -18.72
C ILE A 29 -14.12 -23.56 -19.85
N SER A 30 -13.61 -24.62 -20.47
CA SER A 30 -12.85 -24.54 -21.70
C SER A 30 -13.75 -23.81 -22.70
N GLU A 31 -13.27 -22.65 -23.13
CA GLU A 31 -13.94 -21.66 -23.98
C GLU A 31 -14.08 -22.17 -25.42
N ASP A 32 -14.40 -23.45 -25.60
CA ASP A 32 -14.73 -24.07 -26.89
C ASP A 32 -16.25 -24.11 -27.09
N MET A 33 -16.95 -23.11 -26.54
CA MET A 33 -18.33 -22.84 -26.89
C MET A 33 -18.33 -22.24 -28.28
N LYS A 34 -18.37 -23.07 -29.33
CA LYS A 34 -18.72 -22.71 -30.73
C LYS A 34 -18.87 -21.19 -30.95
N THR A 35 -17.73 -20.50 -30.92
CA THR A 35 -17.64 -19.06 -31.04
C THR A 35 -17.67 -18.78 -32.52
N ASP A 36 -18.88 -18.71 -33.07
CA ASP A 36 -19.20 -17.90 -34.24
C ASP A 36 -20.73 -17.88 -34.32
N TRP A 37 -21.34 -16.96 -33.57
CA TRP A 37 -22.74 -16.59 -33.82
C TRP A 37 -22.82 -16.14 -35.28
N THR A 38 -23.64 -16.82 -36.07
CA THR A 38 -23.83 -16.39 -37.46
C THR A 38 -24.55 -15.04 -37.45
N GLU A 39 -24.23 -14.18 -38.42
CA GLU A 39 -24.88 -12.86 -38.55
C GLU A 39 -26.42 -13.00 -38.62
N LYS A 40 -26.90 -14.12 -39.18
CA LYS A 40 -28.32 -14.49 -39.23
C LYS A 40 -28.92 -14.72 -37.83
N GLU A 41 -28.23 -15.47 -36.97
CA GLU A 41 -28.68 -15.71 -35.59
C GLU A 41 -28.65 -14.41 -34.76
N ASN A 42 -27.64 -13.57 -34.98
CA ASN A 42 -27.54 -12.27 -34.33
C ASN A 42 -28.70 -11.33 -34.74
N LEU A 43 -29.10 -11.36 -36.01
CA LEU A 43 -30.23 -10.56 -36.49
C LEU A 43 -31.55 -11.04 -35.89
N HIS A 44 -31.80 -12.34 -35.83
CA HIS A 44 -32.99 -12.89 -35.17
C HIS A 44 -33.03 -12.58 -33.68
N LEU A 45 -31.87 -12.53 -33.01
CA LEU A 45 -31.78 -12.12 -31.62
C LEU A 45 -32.20 -10.65 -31.46
N MET A 46 -31.73 -9.76 -32.33
CA MET A 46 -32.11 -8.34 -32.31
C MET A 46 -33.61 -8.15 -32.57
N GLU A 47 -34.17 -8.84 -33.55
CA GLU A 47 -35.62 -8.83 -33.84
C GLU A 47 -36.43 -9.35 -32.66
N ALA A 48 -36.02 -10.47 -32.07
CA ALA A 48 -36.68 -11.05 -30.90
C ALA A 48 -36.67 -10.11 -29.69
N ILE A 49 -35.55 -9.43 -29.43
CA ILE A 49 -35.45 -8.46 -28.33
C ILE A 49 -36.37 -7.26 -28.58
N LEU A 50 -36.47 -6.79 -29.82
CA LEU A 50 -37.40 -5.70 -30.17
C LEU A 50 -38.87 -6.10 -29.96
N HIS A 51 -39.23 -7.35 -30.19
CA HIS A 51 -40.62 -7.83 -30.05
C HIS A 51 -41.00 -8.30 -28.64
N TYR A 52 -40.09 -8.99 -27.94
CA TYR A 52 -40.37 -9.68 -26.68
C TYR A 52 -39.70 -9.03 -25.46
N GLY A 53 -38.79 -8.07 -25.66
CA GLY A 53 -38.08 -7.39 -24.57
C GLY A 53 -37.33 -8.37 -23.68
N ASP A 54 -37.71 -8.43 -22.41
CA ASP A 54 -37.01 -9.20 -21.37
C ASP A 54 -37.54 -10.65 -21.20
N ASP A 55 -38.51 -11.08 -22.03
CA ASP A 55 -39.04 -12.45 -22.00
C ASP A 55 -38.10 -13.44 -22.72
N TRP A 56 -36.98 -13.77 -22.08
CA TRP A 56 -35.92 -14.61 -22.64
C TRP A 56 -36.37 -16.00 -23.12
N ARG A 57 -37.48 -16.52 -22.59
CA ARG A 57 -38.07 -17.78 -23.09
C ARG A 57 -38.60 -17.66 -24.51
N ARG A 58 -39.23 -16.52 -24.84
CA ARG A 58 -39.78 -16.25 -26.17
C ARG A 58 -38.68 -15.82 -27.13
N VAL A 59 -37.68 -15.08 -26.62
CA VAL A 59 -36.48 -14.71 -27.38
C VAL A 59 -35.71 -15.95 -27.84
N ALA A 60 -35.43 -16.89 -26.92
CA ALA A 60 -34.72 -18.12 -27.26
C ALA A 60 -35.47 -18.97 -28.31
N GLN A 61 -36.80 -19.11 -28.15
CA GLN A 61 -37.61 -19.86 -29.12
C GLN A 61 -37.60 -19.23 -30.52
N HIS A 62 -37.52 -17.90 -30.61
CA HIS A 62 -37.46 -17.18 -31.88
C HIS A 62 -36.10 -17.32 -32.56
N VAL A 63 -35.00 -17.28 -31.80
CA VAL A 63 -33.64 -17.47 -32.30
C VAL A 63 -33.42 -18.92 -32.76
N ASP A 64 -34.01 -19.91 -32.07
CA ASP A 64 -33.93 -21.33 -32.44
C ASP A 64 -34.80 -21.71 -33.65
N SER A 65 -35.83 -20.92 -33.99
CA SER A 65 -36.81 -21.24 -35.04
C SER A 65 -36.39 -20.78 -36.45
N GLY A 66 -35.09 -20.54 -36.68
CA GLY A 66 -34.51 -19.92 -37.87
C GLY A 66 -34.55 -20.71 -39.20
N GLU A 67 -35.47 -21.66 -39.36
CA GLU A 67 -35.60 -22.50 -40.57
C GLU A 67 -36.88 -22.27 -41.40
N VAL A 68 -37.72 -21.26 -41.08
CA VAL A 68 -38.94 -21.01 -41.88
C VAL A 68 -38.96 -19.61 -42.49
N ASP A 69 -38.72 -19.60 -43.80
CA ASP A 69 -38.76 -18.49 -44.75
C ASP A 69 -40.11 -17.74 -44.75
N VAL A 70 -40.12 -16.42 -44.46
CA VAL A 70 -41.24 -15.53 -44.85
C VAL A 70 -40.76 -14.12 -45.24
N LYS A 71 -40.40 -14.02 -46.51
CA LYS A 71 -40.57 -12.93 -47.50
C LYS A 71 -41.38 -11.64 -47.10
N TYR A 72 -40.66 -10.51 -47.10
CA TYR A 72 -40.95 -9.13 -47.62
C TYR A 72 -42.20 -8.29 -47.25
N ASN A 73 -41.88 -7.02 -46.90
CA ASN A 73 -42.56 -5.73 -47.13
C ASN A 73 -43.86 -5.42 -46.35
N GLN A 74 -44.12 -4.20 -45.83
CA GLN A 74 -44.12 -2.91 -46.54
C GLN A 74 -44.40 -1.68 -45.61
N MET A 75 -43.84 -0.50 -46.00
CA MET A 75 -44.26 0.91 -45.77
C MET A 75 -43.96 1.61 -44.41
N LYS A 76 -43.02 2.58 -44.37
CA LYS A 76 -43.18 4.09 -44.40
C LYS A 76 -43.54 4.70 -43.02
N ASP A 77 -42.96 5.81 -42.53
CA ASP A 77 -42.49 7.04 -43.19
C ASP A 77 -41.35 7.76 -42.42
N HIS A 78 -40.62 8.60 -43.17
CA HIS A 78 -39.77 9.74 -42.76
C HIS A 78 -40.44 10.63 -41.69
N VAL A 79 -39.65 11.19 -40.76
CA VAL A 79 -39.49 12.66 -40.57
C VAL A 79 -38.17 12.92 -39.83
N ASP A 80 -37.28 13.69 -40.48
CA ASP A 80 -36.12 14.33 -39.91
C ASP A 80 -36.50 15.46 -38.95
N ALA A 81 -35.89 15.53 -37.77
CA ALA A 81 -35.86 16.74 -36.96
C ALA A 81 -34.49 16.87 -36.28
N GLU A 82 -33.65 17.70 -36.88
CA GLU A 82 -32.37 18.16 -36.37
C GLU A 82 -32.54 18.80 -34.97
N CYS A 83 -31.72 18.38 -34.01
CA CYS A 83 -31.34 19.21 -32.88
C CYS A 83 -29.82 19.27 -32.81
N ARG A 84 -29.28 20.18 -33.62
CA ARG A 84 -27.92 20.69 -33.56
C ARG A 84 -27.79 21.59 -32.34
N LEU A 85 -27.01 21.18 -31.34
CA LEU A 85 -26.38 22.12 -30.42
C LEU A 85 -24.88 21.86 -30.45
N GLU A 86 -24.15 22.84 -30.99
CA GLU A 86 -22.71 22.79 -31.16
C GLU A 86 -22.01 22.85 -29.81
N SER A 87 -21.19 21.83 -29.51
CA SER A 87 -20.25 21.86 -28.40
C SER A 87 -18.84 22.09 -28.95
N SER A 88 -18.32 23.27 -28.64
CA SER A 88 -16.95 23.67 -28.93
C SER A 88 -15.98 22.90 -28.02
N GLY A 89 -15.16 22.05 -28.65
CA GLY A 89 -13.77 21.76 -28.27
C GLY A 89 -13.48 21.29 -26.84
N ALA A 90 -13.66 20.00 -26.57
CA ALA A 90 -12.68 19.19 -25.82
C ALA A 90 -13.07 17.71 -25.89
N SER A 91 -12.09 16.87 -26.19
CA SER A 91 -12.16 15.41 -26.19
C SER A 91 -12.86 14.84 -24.94
N PHE A 92 -13.95 14.11 -25.15
CA PHE A 92 -14.38 13.08 -24.23
C PHE A 92 -14.58 11.80 -25.06
N PRO A 93 -13.76 10.75 -24.89
CA PRO A 93 -14.17 9.46 -25.40
C PRO A 93 -15.44 9.10 -24.62
N SER A 94 -16.45 8.62 -25.32
CA SER A 94 -17.61 7.99 -24.71
C SER A 94 -17.10 6.85 -23.83
N LYS A 95 -16.81 7.16 -22.56
CA LYS A 95 -16.43 6.20 -21.55
C LYS A 95 -17.72 5.44 -21.30
N ARG A 96 -17.89 4.37 -22.08
CA ARG A 96 -18.59 3.15 -21.64
C ARG A 96 -18.42 3.11 -20.13
N LEU A 97 -19.56 3.13 -19.41
CA LEU A 97 -19.63 3.03 -17.97
C LEU A 97 -18.91 1.75 -17.53
N CYS A 98 -17.58 1.81 -17.50
CA CYS A 98 -16.74 0.81 -16.90
C CYS A 98 -16.88 1.10 -15.42
N LEU A 99 -17.94 0.56 -14.84
CA LEU A 99 -17.98 0.30 -13.41
C LEU A 99 -16.61 -0.30 -13.10
N THR A 100 -15.84 0.43 -12.32
CA THR A 100 -14.44 0.12 -11.97
C THR A 100 -14.30 -1.37 -11.62
N PRO A 101 -13.10 -1.98 -11.71
CA PRO A 101 -12.88 -3.41 -11.39
C PRO A 101 -13.36 -3.84 -9.98
N LEU A 102 -13.70 -2.88 -9.11
CA LEU A 102 -14.34 -3.09 -7.81
C LEU A 102 -15.83 -3.50 -7.89
N ALA A 103 -16.52 -3.28 -9.02
CA ALA A 103 -17.89 -3.72 -9.23
C ALA A 103 -17.98 -5.23 -9.54
N ASP A 104 -16.87 -5.83 -9.97
CA ASP A 104 -16.73 -7.28 -10.15
C ASP A 104 -16.31 -7.99 -8.85
N ALA A 105 -16.16 -7.23 -7.75
CA ALA A 105 -15.78 -7.79 -6.47
C ALA A 105 -16.97 -8.45 -5.79
N SER A 106 -16.76 -9.71 -5.39
CA SER A 106 -17.60 -10.54 -4.51
C SER A 106 -18.08 -9.91 -3.17
N ASN A 107 -17.86 -8.61 -2.95
CA ASN A 107 -18.27 -7.84 -1.79
C ASN A 107 -19.43 -6.88 -2.15
N PRO A 108 -20.67 -7.18 -1.72
CA PRO A 108 -21.84 -6.36 -2.03
C PRO A 108 -21.76 -4.93 -1.46
N ILE A 109 -20.97 -4.70 -0.40
CA ILE A 109 -20.84 -3.38 0.24
C ILE A 109 -20.01 -2.44 -0.64
N MET A 110 -18.89 -2.93 -1.17
CA MET A 110 -18.02 -2.13 -2.04
C MET A 110 -18.66 -1.86 -3.40
N ALA A 111 -19.37 -2.83 -3.96
CA ALA A 111 -20.13 -2.65 -5.21
C ALA A 111 -21.20 -1.55 -5.06
N GLN A 112 -21.95 -1.58 -3.95
CA GLN A 112 -22.94 -0.55 -3.66
C GLN A 112 -22.30 0.83 -3.42
N ALA A 113 -21.19 0.90 -2.67
CA ALA A 113 -20.48 2.15 -2.42
C ALA A 113 -19.91 2.76 -3.72
N ALA A 114 -19.35 1.94 -4.60
CA ALA A 114 -18.84 2.37 -5.90
C ALA A 114 -19.96 2.88 -6.82
N PHE A 115 -21.08 2.15 -6.89
CA PHE A 115 -22.24 2.55 -7.68
C PHE A 115 -22.84 3.89 -7.21
N LEU A 116 -23.06 4.02 -5.90
CA LEU A 116 -23.61 5.26 -5.32
C LEU A 116 -22.65 6.45 -5.47
N SER A 117 -21.33 6.23 -5.34
CA SER A 117 -20.33 7.28 -5.56
C SER A 117 -20.28 7.73 -7.01
N ALA A 118 -20.43 6.79 -7.96
CA ALA A 118 -20.51 7.10 -9.38
C ALA A 118 -21.77 7.90 -9.74
N LEU A 119 -22.91 7.64 -9.08
CA LEU A 119 -24.14 8.41 -9.27
C LEU A 119 -24.08 9.80 -8.63
N ALA A 120 -23.47 9.95 -7.46
CA ALA A 120 -23.38 11.22 -6.74
C ALA A 120 -22.37 12.19 -7.37
N GLY A 121 -21.41 11.69 -8.15
CA GLY A 121 -20.32 12.49 -8.70
C GLY A 121 -19.17 12.70 -7.71
N VAL A 122 -17.96 12.92 -8.25
CA VAL A 122 -16.72 12.95 -7.46
C VAL A 122 -16.71 14.08 -6.44
N ASP A 123 -17.17 15.28 -6.81
CA ASP A 123 -17.12 16.47 -5.96
C ASP A 123 -18.03 16.34 -4.72
N VAL A 124 -19.23 15.77 -4.89
CA VAL A 124 -20.18 15.55 -3.80
C VAL A 124 -19.71 14.43 -2.88
N ALA A 125 -19.20 13.33 -3.46
CA ALA A 125 -18.64 12.22 -2.69
C ALA A 125 -17.42 12.66 -1.86
N GLU A 126 -16.54 13.49 -2.43
CA GLU A 126 -15.38 14.06 -1.74
C GLU A 126 -15.80 15.01 -0.61
N ALA A 127 -16.71 15.95 -0.90
CA ALA A 127 -17.20 16.88 0.11
C ALA A 127 -17.84 16.13 1.29
N ALA A 128 -18.66 15.12 1.01
CA ALA A 128 -19.26 14.26 2.03
C ALA A 128 -18.21 13.45 2.81
N ALA A 129 -17.22 12.86 2.14
CA ALA A 129 -16.14 12.12 2.80
C ALA A 129 -15.29 13.02 3.70
N ARG A 130 -14.93 14.23 3.23
CA ARG A 130 -14.19 15.22 4.01
C ARG A 130 -14.99 15.70 5.22
N ALA A 131 -16.29 15.96 5.04
CA ALA A 131 -17.17 16.31 6.15
C ALA A 131 -17.24 15.18 7.19
N ALA A 132 -17.37 13.93 6.75
CA ALA A 132 -17.38 12.77 7.64
C ALA A 132 -16.06 12.61 8.41
N VAL A 133 -14.90 12.71 7.74
CA VAL A 133 -13.59 12.66 8.40
C VAL A 133 -13.41 13.81 9.37
N THR A 134 -13.87 15.01 9.01
CA THR A 134 -13.82 16.17 9.90
C THR A 134 -14.67 15.93 11.15
N SER A 135 -15.91 15.45 11.00
CA SER A 135 -16.78 15.08 12.12
C SER A 135 -16.17 13.98 12.98
N LEU A 136 -15.60 12.92 12.39
CA LEU A 136 -14.92 11.85 13.14
C LEU A 136 -13.66 12.36 13.86
N SER A 137 -12.91 13.27 13.25
CA SER A 137 -11.73 13.88 13.87
C SER A 137 -12.11 14.82 15.01
N GLN A 138 -13.27 15.49 14.94
CA GLN A 138 -13.82 16.32 16.02
C GLN A 138 -14.38 15.44 17.15
N VAL A 139 -15.01 14.31 16.84
CA VAL A 139 -15.39 13.29 17.83
C VAL A 139 -14.15 12.69 18.51
N GLY A 140 -13.06 12.48 17.77
CA GLY A 140 -11.78 12.01 18.31
C GLY A 140 -10.94 13.06 19.05
N ARG A 141 -11.19 14.37 18.84
CA ARG A 141 -10.48 15.48 19.49
C ARG A 141 -11.31 16.32 20.46
N GLY A 142 -12.56 15.93 20.73
CA GLY A 142 -13.40 16.56 21.74
C GLY A 142 -13.99 17.92 21.35
N ALA A 143 -15.30 18.05 21.57
CA ALA A 143 -16.12 19.27 21.69
C ALA A 143 -16.77 19.90 20.42
N ASN A 144 -18.04 19.52 20.21
CA ASN A 144 -19.26 20.37 20.21
C ASN A 144 -19.33 21.66 19.38
N LYS A 145 -20.26 21.71 18.41
CA LYS A 145 -21.42 22.67 18.38
C LYS A 145 -22.61 22.12 17.56
N GLU A 146 -23.77 22.07 18.22
CA GLU A 146 -25.16 22.20 17.70
C GLU A 146 -25.97 20.97 17.17
N PRO A 147 -27.33 21.05 17.27
CA PRO A 147 -28.21 19.90 17.48
C PRO A 147 -29.08 19.48 16.28
N GLN A 148 -29.52 18.22 16.32
CA GLN A 148 -30.63 17.59 15.57
C GLN A 148 -30.51 17.39 14.05
N GLY A 149 -30.83 16.16 13.63
CA GLY A 149 -31.27 15.88 12.25
C GLY A 149 -31.13 14.44 11.78
N SER A 150 -31.93 13.53 12.33
CA SER A 150 -32.42 12.29 11.69
C SER A 150 -31.43 11.33 11.01
N LEU A 151 -31.17 10.15 11.61
CA LEU A 151 -31.30 8.83 10.94
C LEU A 151 -31.01 7.67 11.91
N ALA A 152 -31.91 7.36 12.85
CA ALA A 152 -31.83 6.09 13.61
C ALA A 152 -33.15 5.67 14.27
N LYS A 153 -34.25 5.60 13.51
CA LYS A 153 -35.46 4.88 13.94
C LYS A 153 -36.15 4.19 12.76
N ILE A 154 -35.57 3.07 12.32
CA ILE A 154 -36.35 2.00 11.68
C ILE A 154 -35.89 0.71 12.34
N THR A 155 -36.59 0.31 13.40
CA THR A 155 -36.82 -1.06 13.90
C THR A 155 -37.11 -0.97 15.40
N LYS A 156 -38.37 -0.70 15.76
CA LYS A 156 -39.06 -1.35 16.88
C LYS A 156 -40.52 -0.89 16.92
N LEU A 157 -41.39 -1.87 16.73
CA LEU A 157 -42.83 -1.79 16.97
C LEU A 157 -43.10 -1.49 18.45
N GLN A 158 -44.10 -0.64 18.66
CA GLN A 158 -45.07 -0.54 19.77
C GLN A 158 -44.65 -1.07 21.16
N GLU A 159 -44.59 -0.17 22.15
CA GLU A 159 -45.62 -0.07 23.20
C GLU A 159 -45.47 1.27 23.94
N ALA A 160 -46.60 1.83 24.36
CA ALA A 160 -46.74 3.16 24.94
C ALA A 160 -46.64 3.11 26.47
N ASP A 161 -45.85 4.02 27.08
CA ASP A 161 -46.27 4.75 28.28
C ASP A 161 -45.39 6.01 28.51
N VAL A 162 -45.95 6.96 29.24
CA VAL A 162 -45.67 8.40 29.32
C VAL A 162 -44.56 8.74 30.34
N THR A 163 -43.64 9.65 29.99
CA THR A 163 -43.34 10.94 30.68
C THR A 163 -42.05 11.61 30.15
N PRO A 164 -41.98 12.95 30.07
CA PRO A 164 -40.77 13.68 29.69
C PRO A 164 -40.03 14.19 30.94
N ASN A 165 -38.77 13.82 31.16
CA ASN A 165 -37.84 14.55 32.03
C ASN A 165 -36.38 14.07 31.90
N GLY A 166 -35.46 15.02 31.71
CA GLY A 166 -34.19 15.03 32.48
C GLY A 166 -32.91 14.54 31.81
N ASP A 167 -32.38 15.38 30.93
CA ASP A 167 -31.15 15.30 30.13
C ASP A 167 -29.83 15.38 30.93
N ALA A 168 -29.59 14.49 31.90
CA ALA A 168 -28.42 14.59 32.81
C ALA A 168 -27.38 13.45 32.72
N THR A 169 -27.69 12.31 32.10
CA THR A 169 -26.83 11.11 32.16
C THR A 169 -25.83 11.01 30.98
N GLY A 170 -26.04 11.72 29.87
CA GLY A 170 -25.11 11.71 28.72
C GLY A 170 -23.80 12.43 29.01
N ASN A 171 -23.88 13.55 29.72
CA ASN A 171 -22.78 14.51 29.88
C ASN A 171 -21.68 13.97 30.81
N ALA A 172 -22.02 13.10 31.76
CA ALA A 172 -21.09 12.52 32.72
C ALA A 172 -20.17 11.45 32.09
N SER A 173 -20.72 10.62 31.19
CA SER A 173 -19.94 9.62 30.46
C SER A 173 -19.04 10.26 29.41
N GLU A 174 -19.50 11.35 28.78
CA GLU A 174 -18.76 12.07 27.76
C GLU A 174 -17.61 12.88 28.37
N GLY A 175 -17.82 13.50 29.54
CA GLY A 175 -16.76 14.16 30.30
C GLY A 175 -15.67 13.19 30.76
N ALA A 176 -16.03 11.97 31.21
CA ALA A 176 -15.05 10.96 31.60
C ALA A 176 -14.23 10.44 30.41
N PHE A 177 -14.84 10.31 29.23
CA PHE A 177 -14.15 9.89 28.00
C PHE A 177 -13.17 10.96 27.48
N VAL A 178 -13.57 12.24 27.52
CA VAL A 178 -12.71 13.36 27.13
C VAL A 178 -11.52 13.50 28.09
N GLU A 179 -11.74 13.35 29.40
CA GLU A 179 -10.66 13.36 30.38
C GLU A 179 -9.69 12.18 30.18
N ALA A 180 -10.20 10.98 29.93
CA ALA A 180 -9.35 9.81 29.65
C ALA A 180 -8.49 9.99 28.38
N ASN A 181 -9.06 10.57 27.32
CA ASN A 181 -8.30 10.87 26.09
C ASN A 181 -7.26 11.99 26.28
N SER A 182 -7.61 13.03 27.04
CA SER A 182 -6.68 14.10 27.42
C SER A 182 -5.50 13.56 28.22
N GLN A 183 -5.79 12.70 29.19
CA GLN A 183 -4.78 12.03 30.01
C GLN A 183 -3.89 11.11 29.16
N LEU A 184 -4.46 10.35 28.22
CA LEU A 184 -3.71 9.49 27.31
C LEU A 184 -2.76 10.28 26.40
N GLN A 185 -3.21 11.42 25.85
CA GLN A 185 -2.34 12.29 25.06
C GLN A 185 -1.20 12.89 25.89
N LYS A 186 -1.47 13.26 27.15
CA LYS A 186 -0.43 13.76 28.05
C LYS A 186 0.62 12.68 28.34
N GLU A 187 0.20 11.44 28.60
CA GLU A 187 1.10 10.31 28.82
C GLU A 187 1.93 10.01 27.56
N GLU A 188 1.32 10.07 26.37
CA GLU A 188 2.02 9.90 25.09
C GLU A 188 3.14 10.92 24.93
N LEU A 189 2.85 12.21 25.16
CA LEU A 189 3.85 13.28 25.09
C LEU A 189 4.94 13.15 26.16
N ASP A 190 4.59 12.67 27.36
CA ASP A 190 5.57 12.45 28.43
C ASP A 190 6.51 11.30 28.10
N VAL A 191 6.01 10.22 27.48
CA VAL A 191 6.82 9.11 26.95
C VAL A 191 7.72 9.59 25.82
N GLU A 192 7.20 10.33 24.85
CA GLU A 192 7.97 10.88 23.74
C GLU A 192 9.13 11.74 24.27
N ARG A 193 8.84 12.65 25.20
CA ARG A 193 9.86 13.50 25.83
C ARG A 193 10.91 12.69 26.59
N ALA A 194 10.51 11.63 27.28
CA ALA A 194 11.45 10.76 27.98
C ALA A 194 12.38 10.04 27.00
N ILE A 195 11.85 9.53 25.88
CA ILE A 195 12.63 8.89 24.81
C ILE A 195 13.61 9.90 24.20
N SER A 196 13.17 11.12 23.89
CA SER A 196 14.07 12.18 23.37
C SER A 196 15.23 12.46 24.33
N ARG A 197 14.97 12.59 25.64
CA ARG A 197 16.02 12.78 26.64
C ARG A 197 17.00 11.61 26.71
N ILE A 198 16.50 10.38 26.64
CA ILE A 198 17.36 9.19 26.62
C ILE A 198 18.24 9.20 25.37
N ALA A 199 17.67 9.49 24.20
CA ALA A 199 18.40 9.57 22.94
C ALA A 199 19.49 10.66 22.98
N GLU A 200 19.20 11.82 23.55
CA GLU A 200 20.17 12.91 23.75
C GLU A 200 21.36 12.47 24.62
N VAL A 201 21.08 11.82 25.75
CA VAL A 201 22.14 11.32 26.66
C VAL A 201 22.99 10.25 25.96
N GLN A 202 22.37 9.32 25.25
CA GLN A 202 23.07 8.27 24.53
C GLN A 202 23.91 8.83 23.37
N MET A 203 23.39 9.81 22.63
CA MET A 203 24.14 10.48 21.56
C MET A 203 25.37 11.22 22.12
N LYS A 204 25.21 11.89 23.27
CA LYS A 204 26.32 12.55 23.95
C LYS A 204 27.39 11.56 24.43
N GLU A 205 26.97 10.42 24.99
CA GLU A 205 27.91 9.36 25.40
C GLU A 205 28.73 8.82 24.22
N ILE A 206 28.09 8.60 23.06
CA ILE A 206 28.77 8.16 21.83
C ILE A 206 29.74 9.24 21.35
N GLN A 207 29.32 10.51 21.38
CA GLN A 207 30.15 11.64 20.98
C GLN A 207 31.38 11.78 21.88
N ASP A 208 31.21 11.65 23.19
CA ASP A 208 32.32 11.70 24.16
C ASP A 208 33.30 10.53 23.95
N LYS A 209 32.79 9.31 23.69
CA LYS A 209 33.64 8.15 23.34
C LYS A 209 34.42 8.39 22.05
N LEU A 210 33.80 8.97 21.02
CA LEU A 210 34.47 9.28 19.76
C LEU A 210 35.66 10.24 19.97
N VAL A 211 35.43 11.34 20.69
CA VAL A 211 36.48 12.31 21.03
C VAL A 211 37.60 11.65 21.85
N HIS A 212 37.25 10.74 22.77
CA HIS A 212 38.25 10.00 23.52
C HIS A 212 39.13 9.11 22.62
N PHE A 213 38.53 8.39 21.67
CA PHE A 213 39.26 7.57 20.70
C PHE A 213 40.15 8.41 19.80
N GLU A 214 39.68 9.56 19.30
CA GLU A 214 40.50 10.49 18.51
C GLU A 214 41.74 10.96 19.29
N ASN A 215 41.60 11.22 20.59
CA ASN A 215 42.74 11.59 21.43
C ASN A 215 43.72 10.43 21.64
N LEU A 216 43.22 9.19 21.78
CA LEU A 216 44.08 8.00 21.86
C LEU A 216 44.84 7.76 20.55
N ASP A 217 44.17 7.89 19.40
CA ASP A 217 44.79 7.76 18.09
C ASP A 217 45.88 8.82 17.88
N MET A 218 45.62 10.06 18.29
CA MET A 218 46.62 11.13 18.27
C MET A 218 47.85 10.82 19.15
N GLN A 219 47.67 10.17 20.30
CA GLN A 219 48.80 9.76 21.14
C GLN A 219 49.60 8.64 20.48
N MET A 220 48.92 7.64 19.92
CA MET A 220 49.55 6.54 19.21
C MET A 220 50.38 7.03 18.00
N GLU A 221 49.86 7.99 17.24
CA GLU A 221 50.57 8.60 16.12
C GLU A 221 51.84 9.33 16.58
N LYS A 222 51.79 10.03 17.73
CA LYS A 222 52.98 10.69 18.30
C LYS A 222 54.05 9.69 18.70
N GLU A 223 53.67 8.62 19.40
CA GLU A 223 54.60 7.56 19.80
C GLU A 223 55.20 6.88 18.56
N TRP A 224 54.39 6.62 17.53
CA TRP A 224 54.88 6.06 16.27
C TRP A 224 55.93 6.96 15.60
N GLN A 225 55.68 8.27 15.53
CA GLN A 225 56.63 9.24 14.98
C GLN A 225 57.93 9.29 15.79
N GLN A 226 57.84 9.21 17.12
CA GLN A 226 59.03 9.15 17.99
C GLN A 226 59.85 7.89 17.74
N LEU A 227 59.20 6.72 17.63
CA LEU A 227 59.88 5.47 17.28
C LEU A 227 60.58 5.57 15.92
N GLU A 228 59.91 6.15 14.93
CA GLU A 228 60.48 6.31 13.59
C GLU A 228 61.69 7.26 13.60
N GLN A 229 61.62 8.37 14.35
CA GLN A 229 62.76 9.28 14.56
C GLN A 229 63.92 8.57 15.25
N MET A 230 63.66 7.81 16.31
CA MET A 230 64.69 7.04 17.02
C MET A 230 65.33 5.99 16.10
N LYS A 231 64.53 5.29 15.29
CA LYS A 231 65.03 4.35 14.27
C LYS A 231 65.96 5.04 13.28
N ASN A 232 65.58 6.22 12.79
CA ASN A 232 66.41 7.00 11.86
C ASN A 232 67.73 7.45 12.50
N MET A 233 67.71 7.88 13.77
CA MET A 233 68.91 8.24 14.52
C MET A 233 69.85 7.04 14.72
N LEU A 234 69.31 5.87 15.10
CA LEU A 234 70.08 4.64 15.24
C LEU A 234 70.69 4.19 13.91
N PHE A 235 69.97 4.36 12.80
CA PHE A 235 70.49 4.06 11.47
C PHE A 235 71.67 4.96 11.09
N VAL A 236 71.57 6.27 11.38
CA VAL A 236 72.67 7.23 11.16
C VAL A 236 73.88 6.89 12.03
N ASP A 237 73.68 6.54 13.30
CA ASP A 237 74.76 6.12 14.21
C ASP A 237 75.44 4.83 13.70
N GLN A 238 74.66 3.84 13.28
CA GLN A 238 75.18 2.61 12.69
C GLN A 238 76.01 2.88 11.43
N LEU A 239 75.55 3.76 10.52
CA LEU A 239 76.32 4.17 9.36
C LEU A 239 77.63 4.85 9.77
N THR A 240 77.58 5.76 10.74
CA THR A 240 78.75 6.48 11.28
C THR A 240 79.79 5.51 11.82
N LEU A 241 79.38 4.51 12.60
CA LEU A 241 80.25 3.45 13.11
C LEU A 241 80.88 2.61 11.99
N LEU A 242 80.12 2.26 10.95
CA LEU A 242 80.65 1.53 9.79
C LEU A 242 81.69 2.37 9.02
N PHE A 243 81.43 3.67 8.83
CA PHE A 243 82.40 4.58 8.21
C PHE A 243 83.68 4.70 9.06
N HIS A 244 83.57 4.91 10.36
CA HIS A 244 84.74 4.96 11.24
C HIS A 244 85.55 3.66 11.24
N ARG A 245 84.88 2.49 11.29
CA ARG A 245 85.54 1.17 11.21
C ARG A 245 86.30 0.97 9.90
N SER A 246 85.78 1.45 8.77
CA SER A 246 86.47 1.35 7.48
C SER A 246 87.64 2.32 7.32
N SER A 247 87.64 3.42 8.09
CA SER A 247 88.69 4.46 8.07
C SER A 247 89.83 4.26 9.07
N ALA A 248 89.71 3.32 10.02
CA ALA A 248 90.78 3.03 10.99
C ALA A 248 92.03 2.48 10.25
N PRO A 249 93.22 3.09 10.44
CA PRO A 249 94.40 2.71 9.68
C PRO A 249 94.84 1.29 10.06
N LYS A 250 95.14 0.47 9.04
CA LYS A 250 95.88 -0.79 9.19
C LYS A 250 97.30 -0.46 9.64
N THR A 251 97.47 -0.22 10.94
CA THR A 251 98.79 -0.07 11.55
C THR A 251 99.25 -1.42 12.08
N ASP A 252 100.36 -1.84 11.50
CA ASP A 252 101.35 -2.80 11.98
C ASP A 252 101.28 -4.25 11.49
N GLU A 253 102.06 -4.51 10.42
CA GLU A 253 102.98 -5.65 10.30
C GLU A 253 103.86 -5.42 9.06
N ARG A 254 104.74 -4.41 9.08
CA ARG A 254 105.78 -4.30 8.04
C ARG A 254 107.03 -3.52 8.43
N MET A 255 107.58 -3.65 9.63
CA MET A 255 109.00 -3.29 9.86
C MET A 255 109.57 -4.02 11.06
N GLU A 256 110.17 -5.21 10.84
CA GLU A 256 111.43 -5.59 11.51
C GLU A 256 111.98 -6.90 10.92
N GLN A 257 112.96 -6.77 10.02
CA GLN A 257 114.18 -7.60 9.93
C GLN A 257 114.90 -7.28 8.62
N LYS A 258 115.62 -6.15 8.61
CA LYS A 258 116.70 -5.93 7.66
C LYS A 258 117.76 -4.99 8.24
N SER A 259 118.61 -5.50 9.12
CA SER A 259 120.03 -5.11 9.19
C SER A 259 120.77 -5.83 10.32
N VAL A 260 121.56 -6.85 9.98
CA VAL A 260 122.94 -6.96 10.46
C VAL A 260 123.77 -7.55 9.32
N ARG A 261 124.78 -6.81 8.88
CA ARG A 261 125.86 -7.19 7.95
C ARG A 261 127.17 -6.91 8.70
N ILE A 262 128.27 -7.56 8.28
CA ILE A 262 129.68 -7.45 8.74
C ILE A 262 129.98 -8.57 9.77
N ASP A 263 130.92 -9.51 9.57
CA ASP A 263 132.11 -9.63 8.70
C ASP A 263 132.09 -10.85 7.75
#